data_AF-A0A699UT41-F1
#
_entry.id   AF-A0A699UT41-F1
#
_cell.length_a   1.000
_cell.length_b   1.000
_cell.length_c   1.000
_cell.angle_alpha   90.00
_cell.angle_beta   90.00
_cell.angle_gamma   90.00
#
_symmetry.space_group_name_H-M   'P 1'
#
loop_
_entity.id
_entity.type
_entity.pdbx_description
1 polymer ?
#
loop_
_entity_poly.entity_id
_entity_poly.type
_entity_poly.pdbx_seq_one_letter_code
_entity_poly.pdbx_strand_id
1 'polypeptide(L)'
;YIAYALTVNPTIYVSCIKQFWRTVAVKSSNDVTRLQALVNQKRVVVTEAAIRDALHLDDAEGVDCLPNEEIFTTLARMGYEKPSTKLTFYKAFFSSQWKFLIHTILQSMSAKRTSWNEFSSAMESAVI
;
A
#
# COMPACT_ATOMS: atom_id res chain seq x y z
N TYR A 1 -2.19 -5.54 10.56
CA TYR A 1 -1.96 -4.23 11.23
C TYR A 1 -1.93 -3.03 10.25
N ILE A 2 -2.59 -3.11 9.08
CA ILE A 2 -2.67 -1.97 8.13
C ILE A 2 -3.37 -0.74 8.72
N ALA A 3 -4.21 -0.92 9.74
CA ALA A 3 -4.77 0.18 10.52
C ALA A 3 -3.70 1.16 11.03
N TYR A 4 -2.53 0.69 11.48
CA TYR A 4 -1.44 1.58 11.90
C TYR A 4 -0.91 2.40 10.71
N ALA A 5 -0.59 1.75 9.59
CA ALA A 5 -0.16 2.43 8.37
C ALA A 5 -1.19 3.45 7.83
N LEU A 6 -2.48 3.20 8.04
CA LEU A 6 -3.58 4.07 7.59
C LEU A 6 -4.00 5.16 8.58
N THR A 7 -3.68 5.02 9.87
CA THR A 7 -4.12 5.96 10.92
C THR A 7 -2.99 6.81 11.49
N VAL A 8 -1.74 6.37 11.35
CA VAL A 8 -0.58 7.16 11.76
C VAL A 8 -0.47 8.38 10.87
N ASN A 9 -0.39 9.55 11.48
CA ASN A 9 -0.18 10.82 10.80
C ASN A 9 1.23 11.35 11.14
N PRO A 10 2.29 10.80 10.51
CA PRO A 10 3.63 11.20 10.82
C PRO A 10 3.88 12.61 10.29
N THR A 11 4.79 13.36 10.92
CA THR A 11 5.23 14.64 10.34
C THR A 11 6.08 14.37 9.10
N ILE A 12 5.55 14.73 7.92
CA ILE A 12 6.21 14.48 6.63
C ILE A 12 6.99 15.72 6.19
N TYR A 13 8.31 15.59 6.11
CA TYR A 13 9.17 16.62 5.54
C TYR A 13 9.26 16.47 4.01
N VAL A 14 8.54 17.31 3.27
CA VAL A 14 8.54 17.32 1.79
C VAL A 14 9.96 17.46 1.21
N SER A 15 10.84 18.20 1.89
CA SER A 15 12.26 18.35 1.51
C SER A 15 13.00 17.01 1.53
N CYS A 16 12.75 16.17 2.53
CA CYS A 16 13.37 14.85 2.66
C CYS A 16 12.89 13.89 1.56
N ILE A 17 11.59 13.91 1.23
CA ILE A 17 11.03 13.13 0.12
C ILE A 17 11.67 13.53 -1.21
N LYS A 18 11.78 14.85 -1.48
CA LYS A 18 12.42 15.33 -2.72
C LYS A 18 13.89 14.93 -2.83
N GLN A 19 14.64 15.00 -1.73
CA GLN A 19 16.04 14.57 -1.69
C GLN A 19 16.17 13.06 -1.90
N PHE A 20 15.29 12.28 -1.28
CA PHE A 20 15.24 10.83 -1.45
C PHE A 20 15.07 10.48 -2.93
N TRP A 21 14.02 10.97 -3.59
CA TRP A 21 13.75 10.66 -5.00
C TRP A 21 14.82 11.16 -5.98
N ARG A 22 15.56 12.22 -5.63
CA ARG A 22 16.69 12.71 -6.43
C ARG A 22 17.93 11.83 -6.38
N THR A 23 18.13 11.11 -5.28
CA THR A 23 19.40 10.40 -4.99
C THR A 23 19.23 8.88 -4.91
N VAL A 24 17.99 8.40 -4.93
CA VAL A 24 17.69 6.98 -4.81
C VAL A 24 18.26 6.19 -5.99
N ALA A 25 18.94 5.10 -5.66
CA ALA A 25 19.42 4.12 -6.60
C ALA A 25 19.04 2.71 -6.12
N VAL A 26 18.68 1.85 -7.06
CA VAL A 26 18.48 0.42 -6.80
C VAL A 26 19.86 -0.24 -6.68
N LYS A 27 20.05 -1.05 -5.64
CA LYS A 27 21.24 -1.88 -5.45
C LYS A 27 20.78 -3.32 -5.25
N SER A 28 21.41 -4.25 -5.95
CA SER A 28 21.27 -5.69 -5.72
C SER A 28 22.57 -6.26 -5.17
N SER A 29 22.48 -7.07 -4.12
CA SER A 29 23.60 -7.84 -3.59
C SER A 29 23.07 -9.15 -3.01
N ASN A 30 23.64 -10.29 -3.41
CA ASN A 30 23.23 -11.63 -2.95
C ASN A 30 21.71 -11.85 -3.09
N ASP A 31 21.15 -11.54 -4.26
CA ASP A 31 19.71 -11.63 -4.58
C ASP A 31 18.75 -10.76 -3.75
N VAL A 32 19.27 -9.95 -2.83
CA VAL A 32 18.48 -8.97 -2.09
C VAL A 32 18.53 -7.62 -2.81
N THR A 33 17.36 -7.12 -3.20
CA THR A 33 17.20 -5.77 -3.77
C THR A 33 16.94 -4.76 -2.66
N ARG A 34 17.67 -3.64 -2.68
CA ARG A 34 17.50 -2.52 -1.75
C ARG A 34 17.52 -1.19 -2.47
N LEU A 35 16.77 -0.22 -1.95
CA LEU A 35 16.89 1.18 -2.37
C LEU A 35 17.88 1.88 -1.46
N GLN A 36 18.74 2.71 -2.05
CA GLN A 36 19.71 3.48 -1.31
C GLN A 36 19.67 4.93 -1.79
N ALA A 37 19.55 5.86 -0.86
CA ALA A 37 19.47 7.29 -1.13
C ALA A 37 20.34 8.09 -0.14
N LEU A 38 20.59 9.35 -0.45
CA LEU A 38 21.25 10.31 0.44
C LEU A 38 20.25 11.41 0.81
N VAL A 39 19.84 11.45 2.08
CA VAL A 39 18.91 12.45 2.61
C VAL A 39 19.61 13.20 3.74
N ASN A 40 19.71 14.52 3.64
CA ASN A 40 20.45 15.37 4.59
C ASN A 40 21.87 14.84 4.86
N GLN A 41 22.58 14.44 3.79
CA GLN A 41 23.90 13.81 3.84
C GLN A 41 23.98 12.48 4.62
N LYS A 42 22.84 11.95 5.07
CA LYS A 42 22.75 10.63 5.70
C LYS A 42 22.32 9.61 4.66
N ARG A 43 22.97 8.46 4.70
CA ARG A 43 22.64 7.32 3.86
C ARG A 43 21.37 6.66 4.38
N VAL A 44 20.32 6.66 3.56
CA VAL A 44 19.06 5.97 3.82
C VAL A 44 19.04 4.69 2.99
N VAL A 45 18.74 3.56 3.63
CA VAL A 45 18.58 2.27 2.96
C VAL A 45 17.16 1.78 3.24
N VAL A 46 16.41 1.47 2.18
CA VAL A 46 15.07 0.89 2.27
C VAL A 46 15.14 -0.53 1.71
N THR A 47 14.79 -1.49 2.56
CA THR A 47 14.63 -2.91 2.22
C THR A 47 13.18 -3.32 2.43
N GLU A 48 12.77 -4.45 1.88
CA GLU A 48 11.44 -5.01 2.16
C GLU A 48 11.24 -5.21 3.67
N ALA A 49 12.22 -5.82 4.35
CA ALA A 49 12.17 -6.02 5.80
C ALA A 49 12.02 -4.70 6.58
N ALA A 50 12.72 -3.63 6.18
CA ALA A 50 12.58 -2.33 6.84
C ALA A 50 11.20 -1.69 6.61
N ILE A 51 10.56 -1.93 5.46
CA ILE A 51 9.19 -1.50 5.20
C ILE A 51 8.22 -2.32 6.06
N ARG A 52 8.41 -3.64 6.14
CA ARG A 52 7.59 -4.51 6.99
C ARG A 52 7.67 -4.11 8.45
N ASP A 53 8.87 -3.90 8.97
CA ASP A 53 9.10 -3.44 10.33
C ASP A 53 8.45 -2.07 10.59
N ALA A 54 8.73 -1.06 9.75
CA ALA A 54 8.21 0.29 9.95
C ALA A 54 6.67 0.41 9.84
N LEU A 55 6.04 -0.48 9.06
CA LEU A 55 4.59 -0.54 8.90
C LEU A 55 3.92 -1.58 9.79
N HIS A 56 4.69 -2.28 10.63
CA HIS A 56 4.22 -3.37 11.50
C HIS A 56 3.48 -4.46 10.70
N LEU A 57 4.08 -4.91 9.60
CA LEU A 57 3.55 -5.95 8.71
C LEU A 57 4.10 -7.35 9.04
N ASP A 58 5.01 -7.48 10.00
CA ASP A 58 5.81 -8.71 10.25
C ASP A 58 5.27 -9.57 11.41
N ASP A 59 3.95 -9.60 11.63
CA ASP A 59 3.35 -10.44 12.65
C ASP A 59 3.21 -11.89 12.17
N ALA A 60 3.76 -12.83 12.95
CA ALA A 60 3.45 -14.26 12.85
C ALA A 60 1.99 -14.60 13.24
N GLU A 61 1.29 -13.63 13.85
CA GLU A 61 -0.14 -13.65 14.19
C GLU A 61 -0.99 -12.76 13.25
N GLY A 62 -0.40 -12.28 12.15
CA GLY A 62 -1.07 -11.42 11.20
C GLY A 62 -2.36 -12.08 10.73
N VAL A 63 -3.50 -11.43 10.93
CA VAL A 63 -4.77 -11.97 10.46
C VAL A 63 -4.67 -12.09 8.94
N ASP A 64 -4.68 -13.32 8.43
CA ASP A 64 -4.57 -13.61 6.98
C ASP A 64 -5.65 -12.89 6.16
N CYS A 65 -6.72 -12.44 6.81
CA CYS A 65 -7.79 -11.64 6.25
C CYS A 65 -8.44 -10.74 7.30
N LEU A 66 -8.71 -9.47 6.97
CA LEU A 66 -9.56 -8.64 7.84
C LEU A 66 -11.00 -9.19 7.89
N PRO A 67 -11.72 -9.04 9.02
CA PRO A 67 -13.15 -9.29 9.07
C PRO A 67 -13.88 -8.40 8.04
N ASN A 68 -14.87 -8.96 7.35
CA ASN A 68 -15.65 -8.24 6.33
C ASN A 68 -16.17 -6.87 6.81
N GLU A 69 -16.55 -6.77 8.09
CA GLU A 69 -17.00 -5.51 8.70
C GLU A 69 -15.92 -4.41 8.70
N GLU A 70 -14.67 -4.77 8.98
CA GLU A 70 -13.54 -3.82 8.96
C GLU A 70 -13.20 -3.39 7.53
N ILE A 71 -13.33 -4.32 6.57
CA ILE A 71 -13.17 -4.07 5.14
C ILE A 71 -14.21 -3.04 4.67
N PHE A 72 -15.49 -3.30 4.92
CA PHE A 72 -16.58 -2.39 4.52
C PHE A 72 -16.48 -1.04 5.22
N THR A 73 -16.07 -1.01 6.50
CA THR A 73 -15.85 0.24 7.24
C THR A 73 -14.74 1.08 6.61
N THR A 74 -13.63 0.45 6.22
CA THR A 74 -12.49 1.13 5.57
C THR A 74 -12.88 1.66 4.19
N LEU A 75 -13.64 0.87 3.41
CA LEU A 75 -14.15 1.29 2.10
C LEU A 75 -15.13 2.46 2.20
N ALA A 76 -16.04 2.44 3.17
CA ALA A 76 -16.95 3.55 3.42
C ALA A 76 -16.17 4.84 3.76
N ARG A 77 -15.08 4.74 4.54
CA ARG A 77 -14.17 5.87 4.82
C ARG A 77 -13.45 6.38 3.56
N MET A 78 -13.17 5.50 2.59
CA MET A 78 -12.64 5.88 1.28
C MET A 78 -13.72 6.38 0.30
N GLY A 79 -14.96 6.57 0.76
CA GLY A 79 -16.07 7.04 -0.06
C GLY A 79 -16.46 6.03 -1.14
N TYR A 80 -16.49 4.74 -0.79
CA TYR A 80 -17.09 3.70 -1.63
C TYR A 80 -18.61 3.75 -1.49
N GLU A 81 -19.30 4.13 -2.57
CA GLU A 81 -20.72 4.51 -2.52
C GLU A 81 -21.70 3.34 -2.63
N LYS A 82 -21.21 2.12 -2.90
CA LYS A 82 -22.09 0.96 -3.11
C LYS A 82 -22.12 0.06 -1.87
N PRO A 83 -23.29 -0.17 -1.25
CA PRO A 83 -23.43 -1.25 -0.28
C PRO A 83 -23.30 -2.59 -1.02
N SER A 84 -22.30 -3.37 -0.63
CA SER A 84 -22.06 -4.72 -1.14
C SER A 84 -21.98 -5.65 0.05
N THR A 85 -22.59 -6.83 -0.04
CA THR A 85 -22.34 -7.96 0.88
C THR A 85 -21.34 -8.95 0.28
N LYS A 86 -20.92 -8.72 -0.96
CA LYS A 86 -19.93 -9.51 -1.68
C LYS A 86 -18.58 -8.79 -1.66
N LEU A 87 -17.51 -9.56 -1.62
CA LEU A 87 -16.16 -9.00 -1.67
C LEU A 87 -15.77 -8.47 -3.06
N THR A 88 -16.61 -8.63 -4.09
CA THR A 88 -16.34 -8.04 -5.42
C THR A 88 -16.52 -6.52 -5.39
N PHE A 89 -15.41 -5.77 -5.40
CA PHE A 89 -15.40 -4.31 -5.38
C PHE A 89 -15.09 -3.71 -6.75
N TYR A 90 -15.78 -2.61 -7.10
CA TYR A 90 -15.56 -1.93 -8.38
C TYR A 90 -14.92 -0.56 -8.20
N LYS A 91 -13.82 -0.31 -8.91
CA LYS A 91 -13.13 1.00 -8.90
C LYS A 91 -14.06 2.19 -9.17
N ALA A 92 -15.11 2.00 -9.98
CA ALA A 92 -16.03 3.05 -10.40
C ALA A 92 -16.76 3.73 -9.23
N PHE A 93 -16.97 3.02 -8.11
CA PHE A 93 -17.75 3.51 -6.96
C PHE A 93 -16.91 4.20 -5.88
N PHE A 94 -15.60 4.32 -6.05
CA PHE A 94 -14.78 5.13 -5.15
C PHE A 94 -14.88 6.60 -5.52
N SER A 95 -14.80 7.49 -4.54
CA SER A 95 -14.68 8.93 -4.79
C SER A 95 -13.42 9.27 -5.60
N SER A 96 -13.47 10.37 -6.36
CA SER A 96 -12.42 10.76 -7.31
C SER A 96 -11.01 10.85 -6.70
N GLN A 97 -10.90 11.21 -5.42
CA GLN A 97 -9.63 11.31 -4.70
C GLN A 97 -8.97 9.94 -4.47
N TRP A 98 -9.75 8.87 -4.26
CA TRP A 98 -9.25 7.53 -4.01
C TRP A 98 -9.12 6.70 -5.29
N LYS A 99 -9.81 7.07 -6.38
CA LYS A 99 -9.73 6.37 -7.68
C LYS A 99 -8.31 6.19 -8.19
N PHE A 100 -7.42 7.17 -7.99
CA PHE A 100 -6.02 7.07 -8.41
C PHE A 100 -5.26 6.04 -7.56
N LEU A 101 -5.35 6.14 -6.23
CA LEU A 101 -4.69 5.20 -5.32
C LEU A 101 -5.15 3.76 -5.56
N ILE A 102 -6.47 3.55 -5.64
CA ILE A 102 -7.07 2.23 -5.92
C ILE A 102 -6.59 1.69 -7.27
N HIS A 103 -6.50 2.55 -8.28
CA HIS A 103 -5.96 2.14 -9.58
C HIS A 103 -4.50 1.73 -9.50
N THR A 104 -3.67 2.48 -8.78
CA THR A 104 -2.25 2.17 -8.59
C THR A 104 -2.07 0.84 -7.87
N ILE A 105 -2.82 0.60 -6.80
CA ILE A 105 -2.78 -0.66 -6.06
C ILE A 105 -3.21 -1.83 -6.97
N LEU A 106 -4.32 -1.69 -7.69
CA LEU A 106 -4.78 -2.71 -8.65
C LEU A 106 -3.71 -2.99 -9.73
N GLN A 107 -3.10 -1.94 -10.27
CA GLN A 107 -2.08 -2.04 -11.30
C GLN A 107 -0.80 -2.70 -10.78
N SER A 108 -0.43 -2.44 -9.53
CA SER A 108 0.75 -3.01 -8.88
C SER A 108 0.57 -4.47 -8.48
N MET A 109 -0.64 -4.88 -8.09
CA MET A 109 -0.89 -6.25 -7.60
C MET A 109 -1.52 -7.18 -8.64
N SER A 110 -1.98 -6.67 -9.79
CA SER A 110 -2.53 -7.51 -10.86
C SER A 110 -1.41 -8.21 -11.64
N ALA A 111 -1.45 -9.55 -11.66
CA ALA A 111 -0.58 -10.37 -12.52
C ALA A 111 -0.87 -10.17 -14.03
N LYS A 112 -2.00 -9.54 -14.38
CA LYS A 112 -2.39 -9.26 -15.78
C LYS A 112 -2.20 -7.77 -16.08
N ARG A 113 -1.41 -7.48 -17.13
CA ARG A 113 -1.16 -6.12 -17.64
C ARG A 113 -2.34 -5.48 -18.38
N THR A 114 -3.52 -6.10 -18.39
CA THR A 114 -4.72 -5.59 -19.08
C THR A 114 -5.90 -5.53 -18.11
N SER A 115 -6.58 -4.39 -18.17
CA SER A 115 -7.63 -3.84 -17.30
C SER A 115 -8.53 -4.84 -16.57
N TRP A 116 -8.70 -4.65 -15.26
CA TRP A 116 -9.87 -5.14 -14.53
C TRP A 116 -10.37 -4.07 -13.55
N ASN A 117 -11.67 -3.76 -13.67
CA ASN A 117 -12.39 -2.83 -12.80
C ASN A 117 -12.75 -3.45 -11.45
N GLU A 118 -12.35 -4.70 -11.22
CA GLU A 118 -12.70 -5.56 -10.10
C GLU A 118 -11.43 -5.99 -9.37
N PHE A 119 -11.49 -6.08 -8.05
CA PHE A 119 -10.44 -6.76 -7.28
C PHE A 119 -10.58 -8.28 -7.45
N SER A 120 -9.45 -9.00 -7.48
CA SER A 120 -9.50 -10.45 -7.33
C SER A 120 -9.60 -10.82 -5.85
N SER A 121 -10.21 -11.96 -5.53
CA SER A 121 -10.35 -12.43 -4.13
C SER A 121 -9.01 -12.57 -3.40
N ALA A 122 -7.95 -12.92 -4.12
CA ALA A 122 -6.59 -12.95 -3.57
C ALA A 122 -6.00 -11.55 -3.33
N MET A 123 -6.36 -10.56 -4.15
CA MET A 123 -5.95 -9.16 -3.96
C MET A 123 -6.76 -8.48 -2.85
N GLU A 124 -8.03 -8.83 -2.66
CA GLU A 124 -8.89 -8.30 -1.59
C GLU A 124 -8.28 -8.53 -0.20
N SER A 125 -7.60 -9.66 -0.02
CA SER A 125 -6.91 -10.02 1.23
C SER A 125 -5.52 -9.36 1.38
N ALA A 126 -4.95 -8.82 0.29
CA ALA A 126 -3.59 -8.27 0.26
C ALA A 126 -3.51 -6.74 0.18
N VAL A 127 -4.62 -6.06 -0.15
CA VAL A 127 -4.74 -4.59 -0.09
C VAL A 127 -4.92 -4.08 1.35
N ILE A 128 -5.14 -5.00 2.29
CA ILE A 128 -5.40 -4.72 3.71
C ILE A 128 -4.57 -5.63 4.61
#